data_AF-A0A2V9B979-F1
#
_entry.id   AF-A0A2V9B979-F1
#
_cell.length_a   1.000
_cell.length_b   1.000
_cell.length_c   1.000
_cell.angle_alpha   90.00
_cell.angle_beta   90.00
_cell.angle_gamma   90.00
#
_symmetry.space_group_name_H-M   'P 1'
#
loop_
_entity.id
_entity.type
_entity.pdbx_description
1 polymer ?
#
loop_
_entity_poly.entity_id
_entity_poly.type
_entity_poly.pdbx_seq_one_letter_code
_entity_poly.pdbx_strand_id
1 'polypeptide(L)'
;MPQSPNAADTLAWAYYKMGSYNSALPLLQEAVKKAPQNATYYYHLGLVYQKTKKVAQAKNSFQRALQLDPKSPRAEEIRRALAELNTPPS
;
A
#
# COMPACT_ATOMS: atom_id res chain seq x y z
N MET A 1 16.60 -10.16 4.05
CA MET A 1 15.20 -9.89 3.65
C MET A 1 14.33 -11.05 4.10
N PRO A 2 13.09 -10.81 4.57
CA PRO A 2 12.20 -11.87 5.03
C PRO A 2 11.94 -12.91 3.93
N GLN A 3 11.86 -14.19 4.32
CA GLN A 3 11.78 -15.31 3.37
C GLN A 3 10.41 -15.39 2.67
N SER A 4 9.32 -14.98 3.34
CA SER A 4 7.97 -14.99 2.78
C SER A 4 7.41 -13.58 2.58
N PRO A 5 6.56 -13.37 1.55
CA PRO A 5 5.94 -12.07 1.32
C PRO A 5 4.98 -11.66 2.46
N ASN A 6 4.37 -12.63 3.17
CA ASN A 6 3.58 -12.36 4.38
C ASN A 6 4.44 -11.75 5.49
N ALA A 7 5.63 -12.31 5.75
CA ALA A 7 6.54 -11.76 6.75
C ALA A 7 7.08 -10.39 6.33
N ALA A 8 7.32 -10.19 5.02
CA ALA A 8 7.68 -8.89 4.46
C ALA A 8 6.61 -7.83 4.72
N ASP A 9 5.34 -8.17 4.47
CA ASP A 9 4.20 -7.29 4.70
C ASP A 9 4.03 -6.92 6.18
N THR A 10 4.07 -7.91 7.09
CA THR A 10 3.97 -7.65 8.54
C THR A 10 5.08 -6.73 9.03
N LEU A 11 6.33 -6.97 8.60
CA LEU A 11 7.46 -6.12 8.97
C LEU A 11 7.33 -4.71 8.38
N ALA A 12 6.90 -4.61 7.12
CA ALA A 12 6.67 -3.32 6.49
C ALA A 12 5.56 -2.53 7.19
N TRP A 13 4.51 -3.21 7.64
CA TRP A 13 3.42 -2.59 8.38
C TRP A 13 3.88 -2.07 9.74
N ALA A 14 4.75 -2.81 10.44
CA ALA A 14 5.39 -2.31 11.65
C ALA A 14 6.21 -1.05 11.38
N TYR A 15 7.06 -1.05 10.34
CA TYR A 15 7.81 0.15 9.95
C TYR A 15 6.91 1.33 9.57
N TYR A 16 5.80 1.08 8.87
CA TYR A 16 4.81 2.11 8.56
C TYR A 16 4.23 2.74 9.82
N LYS A 17 3.84 1.94 10.81
CA LYS A 17 3.31 2.43 12.10
C LYS A 17 4.34 3.23 12.89
N MET A 18 5.62 2.92 12.73
CA MET A 18 6.74 3.68 13.29
C MET A 18 7.11 4.93 12.47
N GLY A 19 6.41 5.23 11.37
CA GLY A 19 6.75 6.35 10.47
C GLY A 19 8.00 6.11 9.63
N SER A 20 8.59 4.91 9.68
CA SER A 20 9.80 4.52 8.96
C SER A 20 9.49 4.06 7.53
N TYR A 21 8.90 4.96 6.73
CA TYR A 21 8.39 4.63 5.40
C TYR A 21 9.48 4.16 4.41
N ASN A 22 10.70 4.68 4.55
CA ASN A 22 11.85 4.28 3.72
C ASN A 22 12.23 2.81 3.94
N SER A 23 12.01 2.28 5.15
CA SER A 23 12.23 0.87 5.48
C SER A 23 11.06 -0.02 5.05
N ALA A 24 9.83 0.50 5.13
CA ALA A 24 8.63 -0.23 4.71
C ALA A 24 8.54 -0.44 3.19
N LEU A 25 8.93 0.58 2.42
CA LEU A 25 8.77 0.60 0.97
C LEU A 25 9.42 -0.60 0.23
N PRO A 26 10.72 -0.91 0.40
CA PRO A 26 11.34 -2.01 -0.34
C PRO A 26 10.74 -3.37 0.00
N LEU A 27 10.29 -3.57 1.25
CA LEU A 27 9.65 -4.80 1.69
C LEU A 27 8.31 -5.04 0.98
N LEU A 28 7.47 -3.99 0.87
CA LEU A 28 6.20 -4.07 0.17
C LEU A 28 6.38 -4.21 -1.34
N GLN A 29 7.37 -3.54 -1.91
CA GLN A 29 7.72 -3.70 -3.34
C GLN A 29 8.13 -5.14 -3.66
N GLU A 30 8.87 -5.80 -2.78
CA GLU A 30 9.21 -7.22 -2.93
C GLU A 30 7.97 -8.11 -2.73
N ALA A 31 7.13 -7.80 -1.73
CA ALA A 31 5.91 -8.55 -1.46
C ALA A 31 4.94 -8.56 -2.65
N VAL A 32 4.70 -7.40 -3.29
CA VAL A 32 3.84 -7.33 -4.49
C VAL A 32 4.47 -8.01 -5.71
N LYS A 33 5.80 -8.05 -5.82
CA LYS A 33 6.47 -8.82 -6.88
C LYS A 33 6.31 -10.32 -6.69
N LYS A 34 6.42 -10.80 -5.44
CA LYS A 34 6.29 -12.23 -5.11
C LYS A 34 4.84 -12.72 -5.11
N ALA A 35 3.89 -11.86 -4.79
CA ALA A 35 2.47 -12.19 -4.74
C ALA A 35 1.61 -11.07 -5.39
N PRO A 36 1.60 -10.97 -6.73
CA PRO A 36 0.94 -9.88 -7.47
C PRO A 36 -0.60 -9.92 -7.44
N GLN A 37 -1.19 -10.92 -6.79
CA GLN A 37 -2.64 -11.06 -6.62
C GLN A 37 -3.11 -10.75 -5.19
N ASN A 38 -2.21 -10.36 -4.29
CA ASN A 38 -2.58 -10.04 -2.91
C ASN A 38 -2.99 -8.57 -2.76
N ALA A 39 -4.29 -8.31 -2.64
CA ALA A 39 -4.84 -6.96 -2.50
C ALA A 39 -4.30 -6.20 -1.28
N THR A 40 -4.05 -6.89 -0.16
CA THR A 40 -3.55 -6.29 1.09
C THR A 40 -2.19 -5.64 0.90
N TYR A 41 -1.28 -6.28 0.16
CA TYR A 41 0.06 -5.74 -0.06
C TYR A 41 0.03 -4.46 -0.90
N TYR A 42 -0.85 -4.41 -1.91
CA TYR A 42 -1.05 -3.19 -2.69
C TYR A 42 -1.68 -2.07 -1.87
N TYR A 43 -2.59 -2.38 -0.94
CA TYR A 43 -3.13 -1.40 -0.02
C TYR A 43 -2.05 -0.83 0.91
N HIS A 44 -1.24 -1.67 1.56
CA HIS A 44 -0.15 -1.20 2.43
C HIS A 44 0.88 -0.39 1.63
N LEU A 45 1.21 -0.81 0.40
CA LEU A 45 2.11 -0.09 -0.50
C LEU A 45 1.53 1.29 -0.88
N GLY A 46 0.22 1.36 -1.13
CA GLY A 46 -0.50 2.62 -1.37
C GLY A 46 -0.40 3.59 -0.21
N LEU A 47 -0.58 3.11 1.03
CA LEU A 47 -0.45 3.93 2.24
C LEU A 47 0.98 4.47 2.41
N VAL A 48 2.00 3.63 2.20
CA VAL A 48 3.41 4.06 2.27
C VAL A 48 3.70 5.13 1.21
N TYR A 49 3.19 4.96 -0.02
CA TYR A 49 3.34 5.97 -1.07
C TYR A 49 2.61 7.28 -0.74
N GLN A 50 1.40 7.20 -0.17
CA GLN A 50 0.66 8.38 0.28
C GLN A 50 1.45 9.16 1.34
N LYS A 51 2.00 8.47 2.35
CA LYS A 51 2.81 9.11 3.40
C LYS A 51 4.12 9.71 2.89
N THR A 52 4.67 9.16 1.81
CA THR A 52 5.88 9.68 1.16
C THR A 52 5.59 10.65 0.01
N LYS A 53 4.34 11.15 -0.10
CA LYS A 53 3.89 12.12 -1.12
C LYS A 53 4.07 11.63 -2.57
N LYS A 54 4.20 10.33 -2.77
CA LYS A 54 4.30 9.67 -4.09
C LYS A 54 2.90 9.41 -4.63
N VAL A 55 2.18 10.49 -4.94
CA VAL A 55 0.74 10.49 -5.24
C VAL A 55 0.37 9.54 -6.37
N ALA A 56 1.11 9.56 -7.48
CA ALA A 56 0.83 8.68 -8.63
C ALA A 56 0.96 7.20 -8.26
N GLN A 57 2.03 6.81 -7.57
CA GLN A 57 2.23 5.43 -7.14
C GLN A 57 1.21 5.00 -6.08
N ALA A 58 0.79 5.90 -5.20
CA ALA A 58 -0.26 5.64 -4.21
C ALA A 58 -1.58 5.30 -4.91
N LYS A 59 -2.01 6.14 -5.88
CA LYS A 59 -3.23 5.92 -6.67
C LYS A 59 -3.20 4.57 -7.38
N ASN A 60 -2.11 4.27 -8.11
CA ASN A 60 -1.98 3.01 -8.83
C ASN A 60 -2.06 1.80 -7.90
N SER A 61 -1.43 1.86 -6.72
CA SER A 61 -1.43 0.77 -5.75
C SER A 61 -2.83 0.56 -5.16
N PHE A 62 -3.52 1.64 -4.78
CA PHE A 62 -4.89 1.59 -4.29
C PHE A 62 -5.90 1.07 -5.32
N GLN A 63 -5.79 1.53 -6.57
CA GLN A 63 -6.61 1.03 -7.67
C GLN A 63 -6.36 -0.46 -7.89
N ARG A 64 -5.10 -0.92 -7.83
CA ARG A 64 -4.79 -2.35 -7.96
C ARG A 64 -5.37 -3.17 -6.81
N ALA A 65 -5.32 -2.67 -5.58
CA ALA A 65 -5.95 -3.32 -4.43
C ALA A 65 -7.46 -3.50 -4.63
N LEU A 66 -8.17 -2.45 -5.07
CA LEU A 66 -9.61 -2.52 -5.37
C LEU A 66 -9.95 -3.41 -6.56
N GLN A 67 -9.09 -3.50 -7.58
CA GLN A 67 -9.28 -4.42 -8.70
C GLN A 67 -9.18 -5.89 -8.26
N LEU A 68 -8.25 -6.18 -7.35
CA LEU A 68 -8.00 -7.54 -6.85
C LEU A 68 -9.07 -7.99 -5.85
N ASP A 69 -9.51 -7.09 -4.97
CA ASP A 69 -10.57 -7.37 -3.99
C ASP A 69 -11.52 -6.16 -3.84
N PRO A 70 -12.53 -6.04 -4.72
CA PRO A 70 -13.49 -4.94 -4.68
C PRO A 70 -14.41 -4.96 -3.45
N LYS A 71 -14.53 -6.12 -2.78
CA LYS A 71 -15.40 -6.34 -1.62
C LYS A 71 -14.60 -6.38 -0.31
N SER A 72 -13.31 -6.03 -0.36
CA SER A 72 -12.45 -5.98 0.81
C SER A 72 -13.08 -5.11 1.91
N PRO A 73 -12.93 -5.47 3.19
CA PRO A 73 -13.29 -4.58 4.30
C PRO A 73 -12.60 -3.22 4.22
N ARG A 74 -11.47 -3.14 3.51
CA ARG A 74 -10.68 -1.92 3.29
C ARG A 74 -11.11 -1.13 2.05
N ALA A 75 -12.08 -1.60 1.28
CA ALA A 75 -12.47 -0.98 0.02
C ALA A 75 -12.93 0.47 0.21
N GLU A 76 -13.72 0.74 1.25
CA GLU A 76 -14.17 2.10 1.59
C GLU A 76 -13.01 3.01 2.01
N GLU A 77 -12.07 2.49 2.79
CA GLU A 77 -10.87 3.25 3.18
C GLU A 77 -10.01 3.59 1.95
N ILE A 78 -9.83 2.63 1.04
CA ILE A 78 -9.10 2.86 -0.21
C ILE A 78 -9.78 3.92 -1.07
N ARG A 79 -11.11 3.88 -1.20
CA ARG A 79 -11.89 4.88 -1.95
C ARG A 79 -11.71 6.28 -1.36
N ARG A 80 -11.74 6.41 -0.03
CA ARG A 80 -11.48 7.68 0.66
C ARG A 80 -10.07 8.19 0.40
N ALA A 81 -9.06 7.33 0.55
CA ALA A 81 -7.67 7.70 0.28
C ALA A 81 -7.47 8.16 -1.18
N LEU A 82 -8.12 7.49 -2.15
CA LEU A 82 -8.11 7.90 -3.55
C LEU A 82 -8.76 9.27 -3.76
N ALA A 83 -9.87 9.57 -3.08
CA ALA A 83 -10.52 10.88 -3.15
C ALA A 83 -9.62 11.99 -2.62
N GLU A 84 -8.99 11.80 -1.45
CA GLU A 84 -8.02 12.74 -0.86
C GLU A 84 -6.81 12.99 -1.78
N LEU A 85 -6.32 11.95 -2.47
CA LEU A 85 -5.21 12.08 -3.41
C LEU A 85 -5.59 12.80 -4.71
N ASN A 86 -6.89 12.95 -5.00
CA ASN A 86 -7.41 13.67 -6.17
C ASN A 86 -7.74 15.13 -5.87
N THR A 87 -7.87 15.51 -4.59
CA THR A 87 -8.07 16.91 -4.21
C THR A 87 -6.74 17.67 -4.23
N PRO A 88 -6.61 18.77 -4.99
CA PRO A 88 -5.45 19.65 -4.89
C PRO A 88 -5.38 20.23 -3.47
N PRO A 89 -4.17 20.45 -2.90
CA PRO A 89 -4.06 21.23 -1.68
C PRO A 89 -4.60 22.64 -1.94
N SER A 90 -5.53 23.08 -1.09
CA SER A 90 -6.10 24.44 -1.08
C SER A 90 -5.04 25.51 -0.92
#